data_AF-A0A074MIE5-F1
#
_entry.id   AF-A0A074MIE5-F1
#
_cell.length_a   1.000
_cell.length_b   1.000
_cell.length_c   1.000
_cell.angle_alpha   90.00
_cell.angle_beta   90.00
_cell.angle_gamma   90.00
#
_symmetry.space_group_name_H-M   'P 1'
#
loop_
_entity.id
_entity.type
_entity.pdbx_description
1 polymer ?
#
loop_
_entity_poly.entity_id
_entity_poly.type
_entity_poly.pdbx_seq_one_letter_code
_entity_poly.pdbx_strand_id
1 'polypeptide(L)'
;MITVHWEAAGLPLSDMPRATGHFIDLLSKNMLRRGAQIAWIFVHEGGEGKGGHAHIIVHIADDLIDVVTKAQKRWLRAITGIPYRRGVICTRPIGPRRGVEVANPPLHRENLETTVLYILKGVTPELAGELGVTKLEPGGKVIGKRCGTSQNIGPKARAKARRAPAA
;
A
#
# COMPACT_ATOMS: atom_id res chain seq x y z
N MET A 1 -4.08 -2.41 -5.05
CA MET A 1 -3.99 -1.93 -3.66
C MET A 1 -4.34 -3.04 -2.69
N ILE A 2 -3.56 -3.18 -1.62
CA ILE A 2 -3.84 -4.03 -0.45
C ILE A 2 -4.22 -3.10 0.70
N THR A 3 -5.32 -3.38 1.38
CA THR A 3 -5.72 -2.71 2.62
C THR A 3 -5.70 -3.72 3.75
N VAL A 4 -4.99 -3.42 4.84
CA VAL A 4 -4.94 -4.27 6.04
C VAL A 4 -5.50 -3.51 7.23
N HIS A 5 -6.55 -4.03 7.85
CA HIS A 5 -7.15 -3.45 9.06
C HIS A 5 -6.51 -4.09 10.31
N TRP A 6 -5.47 -3.45 10.84
CA TRP A 6 -4.65 -4.03 11.92
C TRP A 6 -5.39 -4.11 13.25
N GLU A 7 -6.15 -3.07 13.62
CA GLU A 7 -6.98 -3.12 14.83
C GLU A 7 -8.09 -4.17 14.72
N ALA A 8 -8.75 -4.25 13.57
CA ALA A 8 -9.72 -5.31 13.30
C ALA A 8 -9.07 -6.71 13.24
N ALA A 9 -7.76 -6.79 12.96
CA ALA A 9 -6.99 -8.02 13.04
C ALA A 9 -6.61 -8.40 14.48
N GLY A 10 -6.83 -7.52 15.45
CA GLY A 10 -6.61 -7.74 16.89
C GLY A 10 -5.31 -7.15 17.44
N LEU A 11 -4.65 -6.25 16.70
CA LEU A 11 -3.46 -5.54 17.18
C LEU A 11 -3.82 -4.17 17.74
N PRO A 12 -3.16 -3.68 18.80
CA PRO A 12 -3.32 -2.30 19.23
C PRO A 12 -2.76 -1.33 18.17
N LEU A 13 -3.31 -0.11 18.12
CA LEU A 13 -2.87 0.92 17.18
C LEU A 13 -1.36 1.20 17.24
N SER A 14 -0.73 1.09 18.42
CA SER A 14 0.71 1.28 18.62
C SER A 14 1.57 0.27 17.87
N ASP A 15 1.03 -0.93 17.59
CA ASP A 15 1.77 -2.03 16.97
C ASP A 15 1.65 -2.03 15.44
N MET A 16 0.74 -1.21 14.89
CA MET A 16 0.49 -1.10 13.46
C MET A 16 1.77 -0.86 12.64
N PRO A 17 2.69 0.07 12.99
CA PRO A 17 3.91 0.25 12.22
C PRO A 17 4.79 -0.99 12.15
N ARG A 18 4.92 -1.73 13.26
CA ARG A 18 5.67 -2.98 13.32
C ARG A 18 5.01 -4.06 12.47
N ALA A 19 3.69 -4.20 12.58
CA ALA A 19 2.91 -5.17 11.82
C ALA A 19 2.99 -4.94 10.31
N THR A 20 2.82 -3.69 9.86
CA THR A 20 2.99 -3.31 8.46
C THR A 20 4.42 -3.58 7.98
N GLY A 21 5.43 -3.25 8.79
CA GLY A 21 6.83 -3.57 8.46
C GLY A 21 7.06 -5.06 8.24
N HIS A 22 6.54 -5.91 9.14
CA HIS A 22 6.67 -7.36 9.01
C HIS A 22 5.88 -7.90 7.80
N PHE A 23 4.68 -7.37 7.52
CA PHE A 23 3.93 -7.72 6.31
C PHE A 23 4.70 -7.40 5.03
N ILE A 24 5.28 -6.21 4.95
CA ILE A 24 6.09 -5.76 3.82
C ILE A 24 7.36 -6.61 3.68
N ASP A 25 8.00 -6.99 4.78
CA ASP A 25 9.16 -7.90 4.76
C ASP A 25 8.78 -9.28 4.21
N LEU A 26 7.68 -9.87 4.68
CA LEU A 26 7.18 -11.15 4.18
C LEU A 26 6.82 -11.09 2.70
N LEU A 27 6.15 -10.02 2.26
CA LEU A 27 5.82 -9.76 0.87
C LEU A 27 7.10 -9.64 0.01
N SER A 28 8.04 -8.81 0.43
CA SER A 28 9.28 -8.55 -0.31
C SER A 28 10.15 -9.81 -0.41
N LYS A 29 10.31 -10.55 0.69
CA LYS A 29 11.02 -11.84 0.69
C LYS A 29 10.31 -12.90 -0.15
N ASN A 30 8.99 -12.86 -0.26
CA ASN A 30 8.26 -13.79 -1.11
C ASN A 30 8.50 -13.54 -2.60
N MET A 31 8.59 -12.26 -3.01
CA MET A 31 8.94 -11.86 -4.37
C MET A 31 10.40 -12.15 -4.68
N LEU A 32 11.31 -11.80 -3.77
CA LEU A 32 12.75 -12.03 -3.96
C LEU A 32 13.08 -13.51 -4.17
N ARG A 33 12.47 -14.43 -3.40
CA ARG A 33 12.65 -15.88 -3.58
C ARG A 33 12.20 -16.41 -4.95
N ARG A 34 11.46 -15.60 -5.71
CA ARG A 34 10.97 -15.92 -7.06
C ARG A 34 11.67 -15.11 -8.14
N GLY A 35 12.76 -14.41 -7.80
CA GLY A 35 13.49 -13.56 -8.73
C GLY A 35 12.74 -12.29 -9.15
N ALA A 36 11.61 -11.96 -8.50
CA ALA A 36 10.79 -10.82 -8.90
C ALA A 36 11.18 -9.54 -8.17
N GLN A 37 11.16 -8.44 -8.91
CA GLN A 37 11.25 -7.11 -8.35
C GLN A 37 9.89 -6.65 -7.83
N ILE A 38 9.91 -5.79 -6.82
CA ILE A 38 8.71 -5.22 -6.20
C ILE A 38 8.91 -3.73 -5.98
N ALA A 39 7.84 -2.96 -6.15
CA ALA A 39 7.77 -1.58 -5.70
C ALA A 39 6.51 -1.41 -4.87
N TRP A 40 6.59 -0.67 -3.76
CA TRP A 40 5.44 -0.44 -2.91
C TRP A 40 5.50 0.93 -2.24
N ILE A 41 4.32 1.44 -1.91
CA ILE A 41 4.09 2.60 -1.06
C ILE A 41 3.04 2.16 -0.03
N PHE A 42 3.22 2.52 1.24
CA PHE A 42 2.18 2.35 2.24
C PHE A 42 1.87 3.67 2.95
N VAL A 43 0.64 3.78 3.42
CA VAL A 43 0.16 4.84 4.31
C VAL A 43 -0.68 4.20 5.41
N HIS A 44 -0.45 4.63 6.64
CA HIS A 44 -1.30 4.36 7.79
C HIS A 44 -2.33 5.45 7.97
N GLU A 45 -3.54 5.01 8.28
CA GLU A 45 -4.68 5.84 8.61
C GLU A 45 -5.37 5.28 9.86
N GLY A 46 -6.02 6.16 10.59
CA GLY A 46 -6.96 5.82 11.64
C GLY A 46 -8.32 6.40 11.29
N GLY A 47 -9.40 5.69 11.59
CA GLY A 47 -10.75 6.21 11.39
C GLY A 47 -11.64 5.81 12.55
N GLU A 48 -12.50 6.72 12.98
CA GLU A 48 -13.57 6.41 13.92
C GLU A 48 -14.42 5.26 13.33
N GLY A 49 -14.62 4.19 14.10
CA GLY A 49 -15.31 2.96 13.66
C GLY A 49 -14.52 2.01 12.74
N LYS A 50 -13.46 2.45 12.06
CA LYS A 50 -12.62 1.59 11.17
C LYS A 50 -11.32 1.11 11.81
N GLY A 51 -10.86 1.83 12.83
CA GLY A 51 -9.58 1.59 13.49
C GLY A 51 -8.36 1.85 12.60
N GLY A 52 -7.19 1.53 13.13
CA GLY A 52 -5.89 1.62 12.49
C GLY A 52 -5.75 0.62 11.36
N HIS A 53 -5.43 1.15 10.18
CA HIS A 53 -5.26 0.35 8.97
C HIS A 53 -4.14 0.90 8.08
N ALA A 54 -3.65 0.04 7.20
CA ALA A 54 -2.64 0.36 6.20
C ALA A 54 -3.23 0.22 4.80
N HIS A 55 -3.10 1.25 3.98
CA HIS A 55 -3.26 1.16 2.52
C HIS A 55 -1.89 0.97 1.89
N ILE A 56 -1.75 -0.03 1.02
CA ILE A 56 -0.51 -0.41 0.36
C ILE A 56 -0.76 -0.47 -1.15
N ILE A 57 -0.14 0.45 -1.88
CA ILE A 57 -0.03 0.35 -3.33
C ILE A 57 1.23 -0.48 -3.60
N VAL A 58 1.09 -1.53 -4.40
CA VAL A 58 2.18 -2.45 -4.70
C VAL A 58 2.12 -2.86 -6.17
N HIS A 59 3.27 -2.86 -6.81
CA HIS A 59 3.49 -3.47 -8.13
C HIS A 59 3.91 -4.93 -7.94
N ILE A 60 3.14 -5.85 -8.52
CA ILE A 60 3.39 -7.30 -8.50
C ILE A 60 3.24 -7.78 -9.95
N ALA A 61 4.18 -8.59 -10.42
CA ALA A 61 4.06 -9.24 -11.73
C ALA A 61 2.81 -10.12 -11.79
N ASP A 62 2.13 -10.16 -12.93
CA ASP A 62 0.79 -10.77 -13.06
C ASP A 62 0.78 -12.26 -12.65
N ASP A 63 1.80 -13.00 -13.07
CA ASP A 63 2.02 -14.42 -12.76
C ASP A 63 2.22 -14.70 -11.26
N LEU A 64 2.52 -13.68 -10.46
CA LEU A 64 2.76 -13.79 -9.02
C LEU A 64 1.60 -13.30 -8.15
N ILE A 65 0.53 -12.72 -8.73
CA ILE A 65 -0.57 -12.16 -7.94
C ILE A 65 -1.27 -13.23 -7.10
N ASP A 66 -1.48 -14.42 -7.65
CA ASP A 66 -2.19 -15.50 -6.95
C ASP A 66 -1.33 -16.11 -5.83
N VAL A 67 -0.01 -16.14 -6.01
CA VAL A 67 0.94 -16.53 -4.97
C VAL A 67 0.82 -15.59 -3.78
N VAL A 68 0.83 -14.27 -4.02
CA VAL A 68 0.72 -13.26 -2.96
C VAL A 68 -0.64 -13.36 -2.27
N THR A 69 -1.72 -13.43 -3.05
CA THR A 69 -3.09 -13.50 -2.53
C THR A 69 -3.29 -14.69 -1.60
N LYS A 70 -2.75 -15.87 -1.96
CA LYS A 70 -2.80 -17.08 -1.12
C LYS A 70 -1.94 -16.95 0.14
N ALA A 71 -0.80 -16.27 0.06
CA ALA A 71 0.14 -16.13 1.17
C ALA A 71 -0.31 -15.13 2.25
N GLN A 72 -1.09 -14.11 1.89
CA GLN A 72 -1.53 -13.05 2.78
C GLN A 72 -2.19 -13.54 4.09
N LYS A 73 -3.11 -14.51 4.01
CA LYS A 73 -3.79 -15.05 5.21
C LYS A 73 -2.81 -15.69 6.19
N ARG A 74 -1.81 -16.41 5.66
CA ARG A 74 -0.75 -17.04 6.48
C ARG A 74 0.14 -15.98 7.11
N TRP A 75 0.48 -14.91 6.37
CA TRP A 75 1.27 -13.81 6.92
C TRP A 75 0.54 -13.08 8.03
N LEU A 76 -0.75 -12.80 7.87
CA LEU A 76 -1.55 -12.20 8.94
C LEU A 76 -1.49 -13.03 10.21
N ARG A 77 -1.73 -14.35 10.11
CA ARG A 77 -1.60 -15.25 11.27
C ARG A 77 -0.20 -15.23 11.88
N ALA A 78 0.85 -15.19 11.06
CA ALA A 78 2.23 -15.14 11.54
C ALA A 78 2.56 -13.81 12.25
N ILE A 79 1.93 -12.70 11.85
CA ILE A 79 2.14 -11.38 12.44
C ILE A 79 1.32 -11.21 13.72
N THR A 80 0.06 -11.64 13.71
CA THR A 80 -0.88 -11.37 14.81
C THR A 80 -0.95 -12.51 15.83
N GLY A 81 -0.54 -13.73 15.47
CA GLY A 81 -0.80 -14.94 16.26
C GLY A 81 -2.27 -15.39 16.25
N ILE A 82 -3.17 -14.60 15.64
CA ILE A 82 -4.62 -14.81 15.68
C ILE A 82 -5.08 -15.47 14.37
N PRO A 83 -6.01 -16.45 14.40
CA PRO A 83 -6.63 -16.98 13.19
C PRO A 83 -7.24 -15.88 12.31
N TYR A 84 -7.20 -16.10 10.99
CA TYR A 84 -7.73 -15.14 10.03
C TYR A 84 -9.23 -14.87 10.27
N ARG A 85 -9.61 -13.60 10.28
CA ARG A 85 -11.00 -13.13 10.31
C ARG A 85 -11.36 -12.45 8.98
N ARG A 86 -12.58 -12.66 8.50
CA ARG A 86 -13.06 -11.99 7.29
C ARG A 86 -13.05 -10.47 7.48
N GLY A 87 -12.69 -9.73 6.43
CA GLY A 87 -12.71 -8.26 6.43
C GLY A 87 -11.42 -7.58 6.92
N VAL A 88 -10.47 -8.33 7.49
CA VAL A 88 -9.22 -7.72 8.00
C VAL A 88 -8.19 -7.41 6.91
N ILE A 89 -8.38 -7.95 5.70
CA ILE A 89 -7.56 -7.63 4.54
C ILE A 89 -8.40 -7.64 3.27
N CYS A 90 -8.13 -6.67 2.39
CA CYS A 90 -8.75 -6.55 1.09
C CYS A 90 -7.67 -6.26 0.05
N THR A 91 -7.62 -7.05 -1.02
CA THR A 91 -6.68 -6.85 -2.13
C THR A 91 -7.47 -6.66 -3.41
N ARG A 92 -7.22 -5.57 -4.14
CA ARG A 92 -7.87 -5.25 -5.41
C ARG A 92 -6.86 -4.75 -6.45
N PRO A 93 -7.05 -5.02 -7.76
CA PRO A 93 -6.27 -4.38 -8.81
C PRO A 93 -6.54 -2.86 -8.82
N ILE A 94 -5.70 -2.11 -9.54
CA ILE A 94 -5.97 -0.69 -9.85
C ILE A 94 -6.81 -0.67 -11.12
N GLY A 95 -8.03 -0.14 -11.02
CA GLY A 95 -9.05 -0.28 -12.06
C GLY A 95 -10.02 -1.45 -11.79
N PRO A 96 -10.99 -1.67 -12.69
CA PRO A 96 -12.12 -2.58 -12.46
C PRO A 96 -11.73 -4.07 -12.40
N ARG A 97 -10.64 -4.46 -13.06
CA ARG A 97 -10.16 -5.84 -13.14
C ARG A 97 -8.65 -5.88 -13.41
N ARG A 98 -8.04 -7.06 -13.30
CA ARG A 98 -6.65 -7.30 -13.75
C ARG A 98 -6.55 -7.16 -15.27
N GLY A 99 -5.38 -6.78 -15.77
CA GLY A 99 -5.11 -6.65 -17.21
C GLY A 99 -5.59 -5.32 -17.83
N VAL A 100 -6.14 -4.39 -17.04
CA VAL A 100 -6.57 -3.08 -17.54
C VAL A 100 -5.36 -2.24 -17.94
N GLU A 101 -4.24 -2.39 -17.24
CA GLU A 101 -2.95 -1.79 -17.57
C GLU A 101 -2.43 -2.14 -18.96
N VAL A 102 -2.80 -3.32 -19.50
CA VAL A 102 -2.47 -3.75 -20.87
C VAL A 102 -3.60 -3.42 -21.84
N ALA A 103 -4.85 -3.73 -21.48
CA ALA A 103 -5.99 -3.60 -22.38
C ALA A 103 -6.46 -2.15 -22.59
N ASN A 104 -6.29 -1.29 -21.59
CA ASN A 104 -6.62 0.14 -21.66
C ASN A 104 -5.66 0.96 -20.76
N PRO A 105 -4.41 1.19 -21.22
CA PRO A 105 -3.40 1.93 -20.46
C PRO A 105 -3.82 3.34 -20.03
N PRO A 106 -4.56 4.14 -20.85
CA PRO A 106 -5.09 5.43 -20.41
C PRO A 106 -6.02 5.32 -19.19
N LEU A 107 -7.00 4.41 -19.24
CA LEU A 107 -7.91 4.20 -18.11
C LEU A 107 -7.17 3.70 -16.87
N HIS A 108 -6.17 2.83 -17.04
CA HIS A 108 -5.34 2.42 -15.91
C HIS A 108 -4.59 3.59 -15.29
N ARG A 109 -4.05 4.52 -16.10
CA ARG A 109 -3.36 5.71 -15.62
C ARG A 109 -4.28 6.60 -14.79
N GLU A 110 -5.49 6.90 -15.27
CA GLU A 110 -6.48 7.70 -14.53
C GLU A 110 -6.87 7.05 -13.19
N ASN A 111 -7.07 5.72 -13.19
CA ASN A 111 -7.36 4.97 -11.96
C ASN A 111 -6.16 4.98 -10.99
N LEU A 112 -4.94 4.89 -11.51
CA LEU A 112 -3.71 4.95 -10.72
C LEU A 112 -3.55 6.32 -10.09
N GLU A 113 -3.74 7.40 -10.85
CA GLU A 113 -3.72 8.78 -10.34
C GLU A 113 -4.75 8.97 -9.22
N THR A 114 -5.99 8.53 -9.44
CA THR A 114 -7.03 8.55 -8.41
C THR A 114 -6.64 7.77 -7.16
N THR A 115 -6.02 6.60 -7.31
CA THR A 115 -5.56 5.77 -6.20
C THR A 115 -4.39 6.42 -5.44
N VAL A 116 -3.48 7.08 -6.15
CA VAL A 116 -2.37 7.83 -5.56
C VAL A 116 -2.90 9.03 -4.78
N LEU A 117 -3.86 9.78 -5.34
CA LEU A 117 -4.51 10.88 -4.61
C LEU A 117 -5.26 10.36 -3.37
N TYR A 118 -5.88 9.18 -3.45
CA TYR A 118 -6.57 8.56 -2.32
C TYR A 118 -5.64 8.26 -1.13
N ILE A 119 -4.37 7.89 -1.35
CA ILE A 119 -3.42 7.66 -0.25
C ILE A 119 -2.86 8.97 0.34
N LEU A 120 -3.15 10.13 -0.27
CA LEU A 120 -2.75 11.45 0.23
C LEU A 120 -3.75 12.07 1.21
N LYS A 121 -4.71 11.30 1.75
CA LYS A 121 -5.61 11.78 2.82
C LYS A 121 -4.84 12.41 3.97
N GLY A 122 -5.47 13.34 4.68
CA GLY A 122 -4.82 14.11 5.75
C GLY A 122 -3.71 15.06 5.27
N VAL A 123 -3.64 15.36 3.97
CA VAL A 123 -2.90 16.50 3.45
C VAL A 123 -3.55 17.80 3.93
N THR A 124 -2.76 18.86 4.16
CA THR A 124 -3.31 20.17 4.54
C THR A 124 -4.04 20.80 3.35
N PRO A 125 -5.03 21.70 3.55
CA PRO A 125 -5.74 22.34 2.45
C PRO A 125 -4.82 23.06 1.46
N GLU A 126 -3.75 23.68 1.96
CA GLU A 126 -2.78 24.43 1.14
C GLU A 126 -2.04 23.48 0.20
N LEU A 127 -1.48 22.39 0.74
CA LEU A 127 -0.75 21.40 -0.04
C LEU A 127 -1.70 20.58 -0.93
N ALA A 128 -2.96 20.41 -0.55
CA ALA A 128 -3.97 19.82 -1.43
C ALA A 128 -4.21 20.66 -2.69
N GLY A 129 -4.26 21.98 -2.55
CA GLY A 129 -4.35 22.90 -3.68
C GLY A 129 -3.16 22.74 -4.63
N GLU A 130 -1.94 22.68 -4.10
CA GLU A 130 -0.73 22.48 -4.90
C GLU A 130 -0.67 21.11 -5.60
N LEU A 131 -1.20 20.07 -4.96
CA LEU A 131 -1.17 18.69 -5.47
C LEU A 131 -2.40 18.31 -6.30
N GLY A 132 -3.36 19.23 -6.51
CA GLY A 132 -4.62 18.95 -7.20
C GLY A 132 -5.51 17.93 -6.46
N VAL A 133 -5.34 17.79 -5.15
CA VAL A 133 -6.16 16.90 -4.31
C VAL A 133 -7.48 17.61 -4.01
N THR A 134 -8.54 17.20 -4.71
CA THR A 134 -9.87 17.83 -4.56
C THR A 134 -10.70 17.26 -3.41
N LYS A 135 -10.33 16.08 -2.89
CA LYS A 135 -11.05 15.40 -1.80
C LYS A 135 -10.18 15.35 -0.55
N LEU A 136 -10.47 16.25 0.38
CA LEU A 136 -9.86 16.27 1.71
C LEU A 136 -10.67 15.38 2.65
N GLU A 137 -10.07 14.29 3.10
CA GLU A 137 -10.62 13.48 4.19
C GLU A 137 -9.63 13.43 5.36
N PRO A 138 -10.10 13.48 6.62
CA PRO A 138 -9.25 13.29 7.79
C PRO A 138 -8.56 11.92 7.75
N GLY A 139 -7.25 11.88 7.97
CA GLY A 139 -6.48 10.62 8.09
C GLY A 139 -6.53 9.97 9.47
N GLY A 140 -7.17 10.64 10.45
CA GLY A 140 -7.32 10.24 11.86
C GLY A 140 -6.02 9.98 12.62
N LYS A 141 -6.14 9.31 13.77
CA LYS A 141 -5.02 9.08 14.70
C LYS A 141 -4.07 8.01 14.18
N VAL A 142 -2.79 8.35 14.10
CA VAL A 142 -1.70 7.41 13.79
C VAL A 142 -0.66 7.50 14.90
N ILE A 143 -0.19 6.34 15.38
CA ILE A 143 0.92 6.25 16.35
C ILE A 143 2.15 5.73 15.60
N GLY A 144 3.25 6.49 15.65
CA GLY A 144 4.51 6.14 14.98
C GLY A 144 4.57 6.55 13.51
N LYS A 145 5.22 5.73 12.68
CA LYS A 145 5.48 6.05 11.27
C LYS A 145 4.20 6.02 10.44
N ARG A 146 3.90 7.11 9.75
CA ARG A 146 2.69 7.23 8.91
C ARG A 146 2.82 6.55 7.54
N CYS A 147 3.90 6.79 6.80
CA CYS A 147 4.03 6.29 5.43
C CYS A 147 5.43 5.79 5.13
N GLY A 148 5.58 5.01 4.05
CA GLY A 148 6.87 4.52 3.59
C GLY A 148 6.82 4.03 2.14
N THR A 149 8.00 3.86 1.54
CA THR A 149 8.15 3.36 0.18
C THR A 149 9.24 2.30 0.12
N SER A 150 9.22 1.46 -0.91
CA SER A 150 10.36 0.60 -1.23
C SER A 150 11.58 1.43 -1.66
N GLN A 151 12.77 0.83 -1.51
CA GLN A 151 14.03 1.53 -1.73
C GLN A 151 14.23 1.97 -3.19
N ASN A 152 13.77 1.16 -4.15
CA ASN A 152 13.87 1.41 -5.60
C ASN A 152 13.03 2.59 -6.10
N ILE A 153 12.08 3.10 -5.31
CA ILE A 153 11.32 4.33 -5.63
C ILE A 153 11.46 5.41 -4.54
N GLY A 154 12.35 5.18 -3.57
CA GLY A 154 12.58 6.10 -2.44
C GLY A 154 13.38 7.35 -2.83
N PRO A 155 13.61 8.29 -1.87
CA PRO A 155 14.28 9.56 -2.14
C PRO A 155 15.64 9.43 -2.85
N LYS A 156 16.46 8.46 -2.44
CA LYS A 156 17.77 8.18 -3.06
C LYS A 156 17.63 7.72 -4.52
N ALA A 157 16.69 6.80 -4.80
CA ALA A 157 16.42 6.33 -6.15
C ALA A 157 15.90 7.47 -7.05
N ARG A 158 15.00 8.32 -6.52
CA ARG A 158 14.50 9.50 -7.25
C ARG A 158 15.60 10.53 -7.52
N ALA A 159 16.48 10.79 -6.54
CA ALA A 159 17.61 11.69 -6.71
C ALA A 159 18.59 11.17 -7.77
N LYS A 160 18.84 9.85 -7.80
CA LYS A 160 19.65 9.21 -8.84
C LYS A 160 18.99 9.34 -10.22
N ALA A 161 17.69 9.09 -10.34
CA ALA A 161 16.95 9.20 -11.59
C ALA A 161 16.97 10.62 -12.17
N ARG A 162 16.85 11.65 -11.31
CA ARG A 162 16.94 13.07 -11.73
C ARG A 162 18.32 13.49 -12.24
N ARG A 163 19.37 12.77 -11.84
CA ARG A 163 20.76 13.03 -12.26
C ARG A 163 21.17 12.21 -13.48
N ALA A 164 20.37 11.21 -13.86
CA ALA A 164 20.63 10.45 -15.07
C ALA A 164 20.33 11.34 -16.29
N PRO A 165 21.21 11.40 -17.31
CA PRO A 165 20.88 12.08 -18.56
C PRO A 165 19.61 11.46 -19.15
N ALA A 166 18.76 12.28 -19.76
CA ALA A 166 17.60 11.79 -20.49
C ALA A 166 18.08 10.78 -21.54
N ALA A 167 17.54 9.57 -21.48
CA ALA A 167 17.77 8.52 -22.46
C ALA A 167 16.93 8.76 -23.72
#